data_AF-A0A8I0LBN5-F1
#
_entry.id   AF-A0A8I0LBN5-F1
#
_cell.length_a   1.000
_cell.length_b   1.000
_cell.length_c   1.000
_cell.angle_alpha   90.00
_cell.angle_beta   90.00
_cell.angle_gamma   90.00
#
_symmetry.space_group_name_H-M   'P 1'
#
loop_
_entity.id
_entity.type
_entity.pdbx_description
1 polymer ?
#
loop_
_entity_poly.entity_id
_entity_poly.type
_entity_poly.pdbx_seq_one_letter_code
_entity_poly.pdbx_strand_id
1 'polypeptide(L)'
;SLEPDLVLDSTHFSDDAVKQLDDAGVPVLYLYDEGDMEGVYDMISLVGEAVNCEEAAEKTVDEMQTKMDYVSDRLANVDENPTVYYVVGY
;
A
#
# COMPACT_ATOMS: atom_id res chain seq x y z
N SER A 1 22.55 15.96 4.79
CA SER A 1 22.40 14.69 4.04
C SER A 1 21.85 13.66 5.00
N LEU A 2 20.94 12.79 4.56
CA LEU A 2 20.36 11.72 5.38
C LEU A 2 21.00 10.35 5.12
N GLU A 3 21.77 10.22 4.03
CA GLU A 3 22.50 9.00 3.64
C GLU A 3 21.64 7.72 3.70
N PRO A 4 20.49 7.70 3.01
CA PRO A 4 19.60 6.53 3.03
C PRO A 4 20.25 5.34 2.30
N ASP A 5 19.96 4.14 2.80
CA ASP A 5 20.31 2.85 2.19
C ASP A 5 19.16 2.22 1.38
N LEU A 6 17.95 2.75 1.51
CA LEU A 6 16.75 2.41 0.74
C LEU A 6 15.80 3.61 0.70
N VAL A 7 15.16 3.84 -0.45
CA VAL A 7 14.03 4.77 -0.58
C VAL A 7 12.77 4.00 -1.00
N LEU A 8 11.66 4.25 -0.32
CA LEU A 8 10.35 3.76 -0.71
C LEU A 8 9.65 4.82 -1.54
N ASP A 9 9.15 4.44 -2.71
CA ASP A 9 8.48 5.34 -3.63
C ASP A 9 7.12 4.77 -4.11
N SER A 10 6.27 5.60 -4.70
CA SER A 10 4.93 5.24 -5.18
C SER A 10 4.56 5.92 -6.50
N THR A 11 3.36 5.66 -7.01
CA THR A 11 2.88 6.07 -8.36
C THR A 11 2.85 7.57 -8.66
N HIS A 12 3.13 8.46 -7.70
CA HIS A 12 3.05 9.92 -7.86
C HIS A 12 4.41 10.64 -7.78
N PHE A 13 5.52 9.92 -8.02
CA PHE A 13 6.85 10.52 -8.08
C PHE A 13 7.20 11.00 -9.49
N SER A 14 8.03 12.05 -9.59
CA SER A 14 8.50 12.54 -10.88
C SER A 14 9.70 11.73 -11.37
N ASP A 15 9.76 11.48 -12.69
CA ASP A 15 10.90 10.82 -13.34
C ASP A 15 12.24 11.52 -13.02
N ASP A 16 12.23 12.84 -12.84
CA ASP A 16 13.41 13.63 -12.46
C ASP A 16 13.91 13.30 -11.04
N ALA A 17 13.00 13.03 -10.10
CA ALA A 17 13.37 12.68 -8.73
C ALA A 17 13.89 11.24 -8.65
N VAL A 18 13.25 10.33 -9.39
CA VAL A 18 13.72 8.95 -9.61
C VAL A 18 15.15 8.93 -10.13
N LYS A 19 15.41 9.72 -11.18
CA LYS A 19 16.74 9.80 -11.79
C LYS A 19 17.82 10.29 -10.83
N GLN A 20 17.50 11.26 -9.97
CA GLN A 20 18.46 11.76 -8.98
C GLN A 20 18.82 10.70 -7.93
N LEU A 21 17.87 9.87 -7.53
CA LEU A 21 18.11 8.77 -6.60
C LEU A 21 18.96 7.67 -7.24
N ASP A 22 18.69 7.34 -8.51
CA ASP A 22 19.49 6.40 -9.31
C ASP A 22 20.92 6.90 -9.53
N ASP A 23 21.08 8.17 -9.94
CA ASP A 23 22.40 8.83 -10.11
C ASP A 23 23.19 8.88 -8.78
N ALA A 24 22.49 8.92 -7.65
CA ALA A 24 23.10 8.87 -6.31
C ALA A 24 23.47 7.44 -5.86
N GLY A 25 23.11 6.41 -6.64
CA GLY A 25 23.36 5.01 -6.34
C GLY A 25 22.53 4.47 -5.16
N VAL A 26 21.42 5.12 -4.83
CA VAL A 26 20.52 4.72 -3.74
C VAL A 26 19.45 3.80 -4.32
N PRO A 27 19.25 2.58 -3.79
CA PRO A 27 18.21 1.69 -4.28
C PRO A 27 16.82 2.25 -3.93
N VAL A 28 15.90 2.13 -4.88
CA VAL A 28 14.51 2.59 -4.74
C VAL A 28 13.56 1.40 -4.91
N LEU A 29 12.66 1.20 -3.94
CA LEU A 29 11.57 0.24 -4.02
C LEU A 29 10.29 0.97 -4.43
N TYR A 30 9.80 0.67 -5.64
CA TYR A 30 8.55 1.23 -6.15
C TYR A 30 7.36 0.40 -5.70
N LEU A 31 6.49 1.02 -4.92
CA LEU A 31 5.23 0.45 -4.44
C LEU A 31 4.12 0.83 -5.43
N TYR A 32 3.67 -0.16 -6.19
CA TYR A 32 2.56 -0.01 -7.12
C TYR A 32 1.26 -0.50 -6.48
N ASP A 33 0.21 0.32 -6.55
CA ASP A 33 -1.13 -0.03 -6.07
C ASP A 33 -1.89 -0.78 -7.16
N GLU A 34 -2.31 -2.02 -6.88
CA GLU A 34 -3.12 -2.82 -7.80
C GLU A 34 -4.58 -2.34 -7.88
N GLY A 35 -4.99 -1.42 -7.00
CA GLY A 35 -6.32 -0.81 -6.98
C GLY A 35 -7.37 -1.63 -6.23
N ASP A 36 -6.93 -2.62 -5.47
CA ASP A 36 -7.77 -3.45 -4.60
C ASP A 36 -7.08 -3.77 -3.27
N MET A 37 -7.81 -4.46 -2.39
CA MET A 37 -7.30 -4.78 -1.05
C MET A 37 -6.21 -5.84 -1.06
N GLU A 38 -6.19 -6.74 -2.05
CA GLU A 38 -5.18 -7.80 -2.15
C GLU A 38 -3.82 -7.17 -2.49
N GLY A 39 -3.79 -6.25 -3.45
CA GLY A 39 -2.60 -5.47 -3.77
C GLY A 39 -2.06 -4.66 -2.57
N VAL A 40 -2.95 -4.14 -1.71
CA VAL A 40 -2.52 -3.46 -0.47
C VAL A 40 -1.86 -4.44 0.51
N TYR A 41 -2.36 -5.67 0.64
CA TYR A 41 -1.75 -6.69 1.51
C TYR A 41 -0.36 -7.12 1.00
N ASP A 42 -0.24 -7.29 -0.31
CA ASP A 42 1.02 -7.63 -0.96
C ASP A 42 2.05 -6.51 -0.81
N MET A 43 1.61 -5.25 -0.93
CA MET A 43 2.47 -4.08 -0.72
C MET A 43 3.01 -4.01 0.72
N ILE A 44 2.16 -4.27 1.72
CA ILE A 44 2.57 -4.29 3.13
C ILE A 44 3.59 -5.42 3.37
N SER A 45 3.34 -6.59 2.79
CA SER A 45 4.22 -7.76 2.90
C SER A 45 5.58 -7.49 2.26
N LEU A 46 5.61 -6.89 1.07
CA LEU A 46 6.82 -6.48 0.36
C LEU A 46 7.65 -5.48 1.16
N VAL A 47 7.02 -4.48 1.77
CA VAL A 47 7.71 -3.53 2.66
C VAL A 47 8.26 -4.23 3.89
N GLY A 48 7.50 -5.16 4.48
CA GLY A 48 7.94 -6.00 5.58
C GLY A 48 9.21 -6.78 5.27
N GLU A 49 9.26 -7.43 4.11
CA GLU A 49 10.45 -8.15 3.63
C GLU A 49 11.63 -7.19 3.41
N ALA A 50 11.40 -6.05 2.75
CA ALA A 50 12.45 -5.08 2.44
C ALA A 50 13.12 -4.48 3.68
N VAL A 51 12.39 -4.39 4.80
CA VAL A 51 12.88 -3.83 6.07
C VAL A 51 13.06 -4.89 7.18
N ASN A 52 13.02 -6.18 6.83
CA ASN A 52 13.17 -7.31 7.76
C ASN A 52 12.24 -7.20 8.99
N CYS A 53 10.97 -6.92 8.72
CA CYS A 53 9.88 -6.73 9.68
C CYS A 53 8.63 -7.54 9.28
N GLU A 54 8.83 -8.76 8.80
CA GLU A 54 7.78 -9.64 8.25
C GLU A 54 6.68 -9.94 9.28
N GLU A 55 7.03 -10.20 10.55
CA GLU A 55 6.03 -10.42 11.62
C GLU A 55 5.12 -9.20 11.84
N ALA A 56 5.67 -7.99 11.72
CA ALA A 56 4.90 -6.77 11.87
C ALA A 56 4.00 -6.52 10.64
N ALA A 57 4.47 -6.89 9.45
CA ALA A 57 3.69 -6.84 8.22
C ALA A 57 2.53 -7.84 8.26
N GLU A 58 2.80 -9.10 8.62
CA GLU A 58 1.78 -10.16 8.78
C GLU A 58 0.69 -9.72 9.75
N LYS A 59 1.08 -9.23 10.93
CA LYS A 59 0.12 -8.70 11.91
C LYS A 59 -0.75 -7.57 11.35
N THR A 60 -0.16 -6.68 10.55
CA THR A 60 -0.89 -5.56 9.95
C THR A 60 -1.90 -6.06 8.92
N VAL A 61 -1.50 -7.02 8.08
CA VAL A 61 -2.38 -7.67 7.10
C VAL A 61 -3.54 -8.38 7.80
N ASP A 62 -3.26 -9.18 8.83
CA ASP A 62 -4.28 -9.88 9.62
C ASP A 62 -5.31 -8.92 10.24
N GLU A 63 -4.84 -7.81 10.81
CA GLU A 63 -5.71 -6.78 11.39
C GLU A 63 -6.60 -6.11 10.32
N MET A 64 -6.10 -5.93 9.10
CA MET A 64 -6.88 -5.38 7.98
C MET A 64 -7.91 -6.39 7.47
N GLN A 65 -7.53 -7.64 7.27
CA GLN A 65 -8.44 -8.71 6.85
C GLN A 65 -9.56 -8.90 7.88
N THR A 66 -9.22 -8.95 9.17
CA THR A 66 -10.22 -9.04 10.26
C THR A 66 -11.25 -7.90 10.21
N LYS A 67 -10.82 -6.67 9.86
CA LYS A 67 -11.75 -5.53 9.71
C LYS A 67 -12.63 -5.66 8.48
N MET A 68 -12.09 -6.18 7.37
CA MET A 68 -12.86 -6.43 6.15
C MET A 68 -13.93 -7.51 6.37
N ASP A 69 -13.58 -8.60 7.04
CA ASP A 69 -14.51 -9.67 7.40
C ASP A 69 -15.62 -9.14 8.30
N TYR A 70 -15.26 -8.37 9.33
CA TYR A 70 -16.22 -7.74 10.24
C TYR A 70 -17.25 -6.84 9.54
N VAL A 71 -16.81 -6.06 8.54
CA VAL A 71 -17.72 -5.23 7.73
C VAL A 71 -18.59 -6.11 6.83
N SER A 72 -17.99 -7.09 6.16
CA SER A 72 -18.68 -8.01 5.24
C SER A 72 -19.77 -8.80 5.96
N ASP A 73 -19.48 -9.35 7.14
CA ASP A 73 -20.43 -10.10 7.96
C ASP A 73 -21.67 -9.29 8.35
N ARG A 74 -21.49 -8.00 8.62
CA ARG A 74 -22.59 -7.11 9.00
C ARG A 74 -23.46 -6.71 7.82
N LEU A 75 -22.88 -6.71 6.63
CA LEU A 75 -23.58 -6.38 5.40
C LEU A 75 -24.23 -7.61 4.75
N ALA A 76 -23.86 -8.82 5.18
CA ALA A 76 -24.30 -10.09 4.58
C ALA A 76 -25.83 -10.26 4.48
N ASN A 77 -26.60 -9.61 5.37
CA ASN A 77 -28.06 -9.69 5.42
C ASN A 77 -28.74 -8.32 5.22
N VAL A 78 -28.05 -7.34 4.65
CA VAL A 78 -28.60 -6.01 4.37
C VAL A 78 -29.20 -5.99 2.97
N ASP A 79 -30.52 -5.76 2.88
CA ASP A 79 -31.23 -5.66 1.60
C ASP A 79 -31.10 -4.28 0.95
N GLU A 80 -30.73 -3.25 1.72
CA GLU A 80 -30.60 -1.87 1.24
C GLU A 80 -29.19 -1.63 0.67
N ASN A 81 -29.11 -1.39 -0.65
CA ASN A 81 -27.87 -1.04 -1.33
C ASN A 81 -28.01 0.34 -2.02
N PRO A 82 -27.71 1.45 -1.30
CA PRO A 82 -27.86 2.78 -1.85
C PRO A 82 -26.85 3.04 -2.97
N THR A 83 -27.29 3.67 -4.05
CA THR A 83 -26.38 4.13 -5.11
C THR A 83 -25.59 5.35 -4.62
N VAL A 84 -24.27 5.25 -4.64
CA VAL A 84 -23.36 6.31 -4.21
C VAL A 84 -22.64 6.91 -5.42
N TYR A 85 -22.55 8.23 -5.46
CA TYR A 85 -21.71 8.97 -6.40
C TYR A 85 -20.48 9.50 -5.66
N TYR A 86 -19.30 9.04 -6.07
CA TYR A 86 -18.02 9.43 -5.49
C TYR A 86 -17.19 10.18 -6.54
N VAL A 87 -16.72 11.38 -6.20
CA VAL A 87 -15.93 12.25 -7.09
C VAL A 87 -14.61 12.57 -6.42
N VAL A 88 -13.52 12.29 -7.13
CA VAL A 88 -12.19 12.77 -6.79
C VAL A 88 -11.90 13.97 -7.71
N GLY A 89 -11.54 15.12 -7.11
CA GLY A 89 -11.33 16.38 -7.82
C GLY A 89 -9.99 16.46 -8.55
N TYR A 90 -9.97 17.28 -9.61
CA TYR A 90 -8.86 17.53 -10.54
C TYR A 90 -7.77 18.45 -10.00
#